data_AF-A0A4R2C2F5-F1
#
_entry.id   AF-A0A4R2C2F5-F1
#
_cell.length_a   1.000
_cell.length_b   1.000
_cell.length_c   1.000
_cell.angle_alpha   90.00
_cell.angle_beta   90.00
_cell.angle_gamma   90.00
#
_symmetry.space_group_name_H-M   'P 1'
#
loop_
_entity.id
_entity.type
_entity.pdbx_description
1 polymer ?
#
loop_
_entity_poly.entity_id
_entity_poly.type
_entity_poly.pdbx_seq_one_letter_code
_entity_poly.pdbx_strand_id
1 'polypeptide(L)'
;MGSDPSLAGRSAVALTGLAEAYRPRPVTPLMPWRFPGRLVKPYVITARGRSWDDQMVGVARVAAARQLEFDDAMGALGLAVVILHLGDDGIYLVVQSWAKDFQSRLSIFSGMDVDDLRPAPIGVAPCVWRCSATSGRRT
;
A
#
# COMPACT_ATOMS: atom_id res chain seq x y z
N MET A 1 6.68 8.17 -38.70
CA MET A 1 7.03 8.79 -37.42
C MET A 1 7.99 7.86 -36.72
N GLY A 2 9.30 8.03 -36.96
CA GLY A 2 10.34 7.15 -36.43
C GLY A 2 10.63 7.45 -34.97
N SER A 3 10.68 6.42 -34.13
CA SER A 3 11.11 6.55 -32.74
C SER A 3 12.54 7.09 -32.70
N ASP A 4 12.74 8.25 -32.09
CA ASP A 4 14.06 8.85 -31.89
C ASP A 4 14.93 7.90 -31.04
N PRO A 5 16.04 7.36 -31.60
CA PRO A 5 16.90 6.42 -30.88
C PRO A 5 17.57 7.05 -29.65
N SER A 6 17.65 8.38 -29.56
CA SER A 6 18.14 9.08 -28.38
C SER A 6 17.15 9.03 -27.20
N LEU A 7 15.84 9.01 -27.48
CA LEU A 7 14.79 8.79 -26.48
C LEU A 7 14.79 7.34 -25.99
N ALA A 8 15.04 6.39 -26.89
CA ALA A 8 15.18 4.97 -26.52
C ALA A 8 16.41 4.72 -25.61
N GLY A 9 17.56 5.33 -25.92
CA GLY A 9 18.78 5.22 -25.11
C GLY A 9 18.67 5.89 -23.74
N ARG A 10 18.07 7.09 -23.65
CA ARG A 10 17.80 7.76 -22.37
C ARG A 10 16.80 6.99 -21.51
N SER A 11 15.79 6.40 -22.14
CA SER A 11 14.80 5.56 -21.45
C SER A 11 15.42 4.27 -20.91
N ALA A 12 16.30 3.62 -21.67
CA ALA A 12 16.98 2.40 -21.20
C ALA A 12 17.91 2.68 -20.01
N VAL A 13 18.71 3.75 -20.05
CA VAL A 13 19.59 4.14 -18.93
C VAL A 13 18.80 4.55 -17.69
N ALA A 14 17.71 5.30 -17.86
CA ALA A 14 16.83 5.67 -16.75
C ALA A 14 16.14 4.45 -16.11
N LEU A 15 15.69 3.48 -16.92
CA LEU A 15 15.08 2.24 -16.44
C LEU A 15 16.09 1.34 -15.73
N THR A 16 17.31 1.19 -16.26
CA THR A 16 18.39 0.43 -15.61
C THR A 16 18.79 1.09 -14.30
N GLY A 17 18.94 2.43 -14.27
CA GLY A 17 19.22 3.16 -13.04
C GLY A 17 18.12 3.00 -11.98
N LEU A 18 16.84 2.98 -12.39
CA LEU A 18 15.72 2.71 -11.47
C LEU A 18 15.74 1.27 -10.95
N ALA A 19 16.08 0.30 -11.79
CA ALA A 19 16.18 -1.10 -11.41
C ALA A 19 17.38 -1.37 -10.46
N GLU A 20 18.51 -0.71 -10.68
CA GLU A 20 19.70 -0.81 -9.83
C GLU A 20 19.55 -0.09 -8.48
N ALA A 21 18.88 1.07 -8.48
CA ALA A 21 18.53 1.79 -7.26
C ALA A 21 17.44 1.08 -6.45
N TYR A 22 16.67 0.20 -7.07
CA TYR A 22 15.61 -0.53 -6.40
C TYR A 22 16.17 -1.50 -5.35
N ARG A 23 15.69 -1.34 -4.12
CA ARG A 23 15.96 -2.26 -3.01
C ARG A 23 14.62 -2.76 -2.46
N PRO A 24 14.37 -4.09 -2.46
CA PRO A 24 13.21 -4.65 -1.77
C PRO A 24 13.19 -4.18 -0.32
N ARG A 25 12.05 -3.62 0.11
CA ARG A 25 11.86 -3.21 1.51
C ARG A 25 11.34 -4.38 2.33
N PRO A 26 11.75 -4.52 3.61
CA PRO A 26 11.18 -5.51 4.51
C PRO A 26 9.66 -5.35 4.59
N VAL A 27 8.96 -6.48 4.55
CA VAL A 27 7.50 -6.55 4.74
C VAL A 27 7.26 -7.40 5.98
N THR A 28 6.67 -6.80 7.00
CA THR A 28 6.36 -7.48 8.26
C THR A 28 4.85 -7.71 8.34
N PRO A 29 4.36 -8.96 8.26
CA PRO A 29 2.96 -9.24 8.55
C PRO A 29 2.66 -8.99 10.03
N LEU A 30 1.53 -8.38 10.33
CA LEU A 30 1.01 -8.27 11.70
C LEU A 30 -0.16 -9.25 11.90
N MET A 31 -0.63 -9.36 13.14
CA MET A 31 -1.74 -10.23 13.46
C MET A 31 -3.02 -9.79 12.71
N PRO A 32 -3.67 -10.68 11.93
CA PRO A 32 -4.93 -10.37 11.28
C PRO A 32 -6.02 -9.98 12.29
N TRP A 33 -6.92 -9.08 11.89
CA TRP A 33 -8.11 -8.75 12.69
C TRP A 33 -9.39 -8.93 11.89
N ARG A 34 -10.50 -9.05 12.62
CA ARG A 34 -11.84 -9.10 12.02
C ARG A 34 -12.43 -7.71 11.95
N PHE A 35 -13.01 -7.41 10.81
CA PHE A 35 -13.88 -6.27 10.56
C PHE A 35 -15.25 -6.85 10.13
N PRO A 36 -16.40 -6.18 10.35
CA PRO A 36 -17.69 -6.70 9.89
C PRO A 36 -17.62 -7.17 8.42
N GLY A 37 -18.06 -8.40 8.16
CA GLY A 37 -18.01 -9.01 6.82
C GLY A 37 -16.62 -9.31 6.24
N ARG A 38 -15.52 -9.12 7.00
CA ARG A 38 -14.15 -9.16 6.46
C ARG A 38 -13.06 -9.65 7.41
N LEU A 39 -12.10 -10.40 6.87
CA LEU A 39 -10.78 -10.62 7.48
C LEU A 39 -9.80 -9.58 6.95
N VAL A 40 -9.12 -8.87 7.84
CA VAL A 40 -8.11 -7.88 7.46
C VAL A 40 -6.72 -8.42 7.73
N LYS A 41 -5.86 -8.40 6.71
CA LYS A 41 -4.45 -8.79 6.78
C LYS A 41 -3.56 -7.53 6.78
N PRO A 42 -3.02 -7.14 7.95
CA PRO A 42 -2.10 -6.02 8.04
C PRO A 42 -0.65 -6.37 7.72
N TYR A 43 0.03 -5.40 7.12
CA TYR A 43 1.47 -5.43 6.88
C TYR A 43 2.09 -4.08 7.18
N VAL A 44 3.36 -4.10 7.60
CA VAL A 44 4.20 -2.91 7.69
C VAL A 44 5.33 -3.04 6.68
N ILE A 45 5.60 -1.95 5.95
CA ILE A 45 6.75 -1.85 5.05
C ILE A 45 7.64 -0.72 5.52
N THR A 46 8.88 -1.01 5.85
CA THR A 46 9.80 -0.01 6.41
C THR A 46 10.93 0.37 5.46
N ALA A 47 11.17 1.67 5.34
CA ALA A 47 12.40 2.21 4.83
C ALA A 47 13.57 1.95 5.77
N ARG A 48 14.79 2.08 5.25
CA ARG A 48 16.00 1.92 6.05
C ARG A 48 16.05 3.00 7.13
N GLY A 49 16.31 2.60 8.37
CA GLY A 49 16.39 3.53 9.51
C GLY A 49 15.03 4.01 10.03
N ARG A 50 13.92 3.56 9.45
CA ARG A 50 12.58 3.78 10.01
C ARG A 50 12.16 2.60 10.87
N SER A 51 11.48 2.89 11.97
CA SER A 51 10.87 1.92 12.87
C SER A 51 9.41 2.28 13.12
N TRP A 52 8.63 1.29 13.54
CA TRP A 52 7.24 1.43 13.91
C TRP A 52 7.03 0.87 15.32
N ASP A 53 5.95 1.30 15.96
CA ASP A 53 5.50 0.81 17.26
C ASP A 53 4.01 0.45 17.22
N ASP A 54 3.50 -0.09 18.33
CA ASP A 54 2.10 -0.48 18.45
C ASP A 54 1.13 0.70 18.37
N GLN A 55 1.56 1.91 18.76
CA GLN A 55 0.74 3.11 18.68
C GLN A 55 0.50 3.49 17.22
N MET A 56 1.56 3.51 16.40
CA MET A 56 1.48 3.77 14.97
C MET A 56 0.55 2.78 14.26
N VAL A 57 0.66 1.49 14.62
CA VAL A 57 -0.24 0.45 14.11
C VAL A 57 -1.68 0.69 14.56
N GLY A 58 -1.89 1.11 15.80
CA GLY A 58 -3.21 1.47 16.34
C GLY A 58 -3.87 2.61 15.57
N VAL A 59 -3.14 3.70 15.34
CA VAL A 59 -3.62 4.86 14.56
C VAL A 59 -3.94 4.46 13.13
N ALA A 60 -3.03 3.73 12.47
CA ALA A 60 -3.24 3.22 11.12
C ALA A 60 -4.49 2.32 11.03
N ARG A 61 -4.74 1.50 12.05
CA ARG A 61 -5.94 0.64 12.13
C ARG A 61 -7.22 1.46 12.25
N VAL A 62 -7.23 2.51 13.08
CA VAL A 62 -8.39 3.42 13.21
C VAL A 62 -8.64 4.18 11.92
N ALA A 63 -7.58 4.68 11.26
CA ALA A 63 -7.68 5.34 9.97
C ALA A 63 -8.22 4.39 8.88
N ALA A 64 -7.71 3.16 8.84
CA ALA A 64 -8.17 2.13 7.90
C ALA A 64 -9.63 1.74 8.12
N ALA A 65 -10.11 1.73 9.38
CA ALA A 65 -11.50 1.38 9.69
C ALA A 65 -12.50 2.27 8.93
N ARG A 66 -12.26 3.59 8.87
CA ARG A 66 -13.12 4.53 8.14
C ARG A 66 -13.26 4.17 6.66
N GLN A 67 -12.16 3.75 6.03
CA GLN A 67 -12.18 3.30 4.64
C GLN A 67 -12.87 1.94 4.50
N LEU A 68 -12.66 1.03 5.44
CA LEU A 68 -13.30 -0.29 5.43
C LEU A 68 -14.82 -0.18 5.58
N GLU A 69 -15.32 0.76 6.40
CA GLU A 69 -16.74 1.10 6.55
C GLU A 69 -17.33 1.60 5.22
N PHE A 70 -16.65 2.55 4.56
CA PHE A 70 -17.04 3.02 3.24
C PHE A 70 -17.07 1.88 2.21
N ASP A 71 -16.03 1.04 2.18
CA ASP A 71 -15.96 -0.09 1.27
C ASP A 71 -17.08 -1.11 1.52
N ASP A 72 -17.46 -1.33 2.79
CA ASP A 72 -18.57 -2.20 3.19
C ASP A 72 -19.92 -1.67 2.69
N ALA A 73 -20.16 -0.36 2.86
CA ALA A 73 -21.34 0.30 2.31
C ALA A 73 -21.40 0.21 0.77
N MET A 74 -20.23 0.10 0.12
CA MET A 74 -20.09 -0.12 -1.32
C MET A 74 -20.06 -1.62 -1.72
N GLY A 75 -20.40 -2.52 -0.81
CA GLY A 75 -20.54 -3.96 -1.05
C GLY A 75 -19.24 -4.77 -1.07
N ALA A 76 -18.16 -4.28 -0.45
CA ALA A 76 -16.92 -5.05 -0.29
C ALA A 76 -17.05 -6.10 0.82
N LEU A 77 -16.62 -7.33 0.54
CA LEU A 77 -16.78 -8.49 1.44
C LEU A 77 -15.56 -9.41 1.38
N GLY A 78 -15.37 -10.23 2.42
CA GLY A 78 -14.39 -11.30 2.43
C GLY A 78 -13.02 -10.90 2.97
N LEU A 79 -12.13 -10.37 2.13
CA LEU A 79 -10.74 -10.05 2.50
C LEU A 79 -10.48 -8.54 2.38
N ALA A 80 -9.61 -8.01 3.22
CA ALA A 80 -8.93 -6.74 3.00
C ALA A 80 -7.46 -6.84 3.38
N VAL A 81 -6.63 -6.02 2.74
CA VAL A 81 -5.21 -5.85 3.05
C VAL A 81 -5.01 -4.40 3.48
N VAL A 82 -4.34 -4.20 4.61
CA VAL A 82 -3.96 -2.88 5.11
C VAL A 82 -2.45 -2.82 5.20
N ILE A 83 -1.83 -1.82 4.60
CA ILE A 83 -0.37 -1.66 4.59
C ILE A 83 -0.02 -0.30 5.17
N LEU A 84 0.71 -0.31 6.28
CA LEU A 84 1.39 0.88 6.80
C LEU A 84 2.80 0.92 6.22
N HIS A 85 3.08 1.86 5.34
CA HIS A 85 4.39 2.02 4.72
C HIS A 85 5.11 3.26 5.25
N LEU A 86 6.22 3.04 5.95
CA LEU A 86 7.12 4.09 6.38
C LEU A 86 8.14 4.28 5.26
N GLY A 87 7.87 5.22 4.35
CA GLY A 87 8.73 5.59 3.23
C GLY A 87 9.93 6.45 3.66
N ASP A 88 10.80 6.79 2.70
CA ASP A 88 11.86 7.77 2.93
C ASP A 88 11.32 9.22 2.91
N ASP A 89 10.19 9.40 2.23
CA ASP A 89 9.55 10.68 1.89
C ASP A 89 8.24 10.94 2.68
N GLY A 90 7.73 9.94 3.40
CA GLY A 90 6.50 10.07 4.19
C GLY A 90 6.00 8.75 4.74
N ILE A 91 4.82 8.79 5.35
CA ILE A 91 4.05 7.62 5.77
C ILE A 91 2.86 7.46 4.83
N TYR A 92 2.63 6.22 4.41
CA TYR A 92 1.51 5.87 3.56
C TYR A 92 0.67 4.78 4.21
N LEU A 93 -0.65 4.92 4.13
CA LEU A 93 -1.60 3.87 4.49
C LEU A 93 -2.32 3.42 3.24
N VAL A 94 -2.21 2.15 2.91
CA VAL A 94 -2.91 1.55 1.77
C VAL A 94 -3.97 0.60 2.30
N VAL A 95 -5.21 0.80 1.86
CA VAL A 95 -6.33 -0.08 2.15
C VAL A 95 -6.81 -0.67 0.83
N GLN A 96 -6.68 -1.99 0.70
CA GLN A 96 -7.19 -2.73 -0.44
C GLN A 96 -8.32 -3.65 0.02
N SER A 97 -9.49 -3.52 -0.59
CA SER A 97 -10.65 -4.38 -0.34
C SER A 97 -11.12 -5.03 -1.63
N TRP A 98 -11.81 -6.15 -1.51
CA TRP A 98 -12.40 -6.88 -2.63
C TRP A 98 -13.92 -6.71 -2.60
N ALA A 99 -14.47 -6.39 -3.77
CA ALA A 99 -15.90 -6.34 -4.03
C ALA A 99 -16.34 -7.55 -4.85
N LYS A 100 -17.66 -7.66 -5.06
CA LYS A 100 -18.24 -8.64 -5.97
C LYS A 100 -17.64 -8.49 -7.39
N ASP A 101 -17.66 -9.56 -8.17
CA ASP A 101 -17.23 -9.59 -9.58
C ASP A 101 -15.73 -9.31 -9.83
N PHE A 102 -14.87 -9.79 -8.93
CA PHE A 102 -13.40 -9.68 -9.02
C PHE A 102 -12.86 -8.25 -8.99
N GLN A 103 -13.68 -7.28 -8.60
CA GLN A 103 -13.25 -5.89 -8.46
C GLN A 103 -12.50 -5.70 -7.15
N SER A 104 -11.43 -4.91 -7.18
CA SER A 104 -10.74 -4.46 -5.96
C SER A 104 -10.80 -2.94 -5.88
N ARG A 105 -10.98 -2.43 -4.67
CA ARG A 105 -10.84 -1.01 -4.36
C ARG A 105 -9.51 -0.81 -3.69
N LEU A 106 -8.82 0.26 -4.08
CA LEU A 106 -7.56 0.67 -3.52
C LEU A 106 -7.69 2.12 -3.09
N SER A 107 -7.51 2.36 -1.81
CA SER A 107 -7.45 3.69 -1.24
C SER A 107 -6.09 3.91 -0.61
N ILE A 108 -5.49 5.06 -0.89
CA ILE A 108 -4.15 5.42 -0.43
C ILE A 108 -4.28 6.72 0.35
N PHE A 109 -3.67 6.74 1.52
CA PHE A 109 -3.52 7.92 2.35
C PHE A 109 -2.03 8.18 2.54
N SER A 110 -1.65 9.45 2.62
CA SER A 110 -0.28 9.88 2.86
C SER A 110 -0.22 11.00 3.88
N GLY A 111 0.88 11.07 4.61
CA GLY A 111 1.17 12.08 5.62
C GLY A 111 2.65 12.07 5.97
N MET A 112 3.11 13.05 6.74
CA MET A 112 4.46 13.04 7.32
C MET A 112 4.54 12.12 8.53
N ASP A 113 3.40 11.87 9.18
CA ASP A 113 3.21 11.01 10.35
C ASP A 113 1.96 10.11 10.17
N VAL A 114 1.61 9.29 11.16
CA VAL A 114 0.40 8.47 11.16
C VAL A 114 -0.86 9.28 11.48
N ASP A 115 -0.71 10.38 12.23
CA ASP A 115 -1.84 11.22 12.68
C ASP A 115 -2.31 12.22 11.62
N ASP A 116 -1.48 12.51 10.62
CA ASP A 116 -1.75 13.46 9.55
C ASP A 116 -2.13 12.80 8.21
N LEU A 117 -2.42 11.50 8.21
CA LEU A 117 -2.83 10.78 7.01
C LEU A 117 -4.06 11.45 6.35
N ARG A 118 -3.91 11.80 5.06
CA ARG A 118 -4.97 12.33 4.19
C ARG A 118 -5.05 11.54 2.89
N PRO A 119 -6.21 11.48 2.21
CA PRO A 119 -6.30 10.83 0.91
C PRO A 119 -5.22 11.35 -0.04
N ALA A 120 -4.42 10.43 -0.59
CA ALA A 120 -3.34 10.77 -1.50
C ALA A 120 -3.90 11.10 -2.90
N PRO A 121 -3.20 11.92 -3.70
CA PRO A 121 -3.58 12.17 -5.09
C PRO A 121 -3.69 10.87 -5.90
N ILE A 122 -4.72 10.77 -6.73
CA ILE A 122 -5.00 9.60 -7.57
C ILE A 122 -3.81 9.35 -8.52
N GLY A 123 -3.29 8.12 -8.54
CA GLY A 123 -2.32 7.65 -9.55
C GLY A 123 -0.87 7.46 -9.08
N VAL A 124 -0.51 7.87 -7.87
CA VAL A 124 0.80 7.55 -7.28
C VAL A 124 0.61 6.54 -6.16
N ALA A 125 1.03 5.30 -6.42
CA ALA A 125 1.03 4.28 -5.39
C ALA A 125 2.44 4.14 -4.79
N PRO A 126 2.55 4.00 -3.46
CA PRO A 126 3.83 3.68 -2.83
C PRO A 126 4.36 2.34 -3.35
N CYS A 127 5.59 1.97 -2.97
CA CYS A 127 6.23 0.74 -3.42
C CYS A 127 5.53 -0.58 -3.02
N VAL A 128 4.30 -0.51 -2.50
CA VAL A 128 3.42 -1.59 -2.04
C VAL A 128 3.08 -2.64 -3.11
N TRP A 129 3.00 -2.27 -4.38
CA TRP A 129 2.62 -3.19 -5.47
C TRP A 129 3.68 -4.23 -5.82
N ARG A 130 4.90 -4.09 -5.29
CA ARG A 130 6.01 -5.02 -5.51
C ARG A 130 6.18 -6.04 -4.38
N CYS A 131 5.30 -6.00 -3.37
CA CYS A 131 5.30 -6.94 -2.26
C CYS A 131 4.25 -8.02 -2.50
N SER A 132 4.59 -9.29 -2.28
CA SER A 132 3.66 -10.44 -2.39
C SER A 132 2.46 -10.37 -1.42
N ALA A 133 2.41 -9.36 -0.55
CA ALA A 133 1.35 -9.08 0.40
C ALA A 133 -0.04 -8.89 -0.22
N THR A 134 -0.14 -8.48 -1.49
CA THR A 134 -1.42 -8.33 -2.21
C THR A 134 -1.95 -9.66 -2.76
N SER A 135 -1.15 -10.72 -2.75
CA SER A 135 -1.64 -12.04 -3.12
C SER A 135 -2.60 -12.52 -2.03
N GLY A 136 -3.88 -12.63 -2.34
CA GLY A 136 -4.92 -13.14 -1.42
C GLY A 136 -4.75 -14.61 -1.01
N ARG A 137 -3.53 -15.16 -1.06
CA ARG A 137 -3.23 -16.56 -0.82
C ARG A 137 -3.57 -16.93 0.62
N ARG A 138 -4.31 -18.03 0.78
CA ARG A 138 -4.46 -18.75 2.05
C ARG A 138 -3.11 -19.38 2.39
N THR A 139 -2.57 -19.04 3.54
CA THR A 139 -1.73 -19.94 4.34
C THR A 139 -2.63 -20.59 5.36
#